data_AF-A0A3P7JD78-F1
#
_entry.id   AF-A0A3P7JD78-F1
#
_cell.length_a   1.000
_cell.length_b   1.000
_cell.length_c   1.000
_cell.angle_alpha   90.00
_cell.angle_beta   90.00
_cell.angle_gamma   90.00
#
_symmetry.space_group_name_H-M   'P 1'
#
loop_
_entity.id
_entity.type
_entity.pdbx_description
1 polymer ?
#
loop_
_entity_poly.entity_id
_entity_poly.type
_entity_poly.pdbx_seq_one_letter_code
_entity_poly.pdbx_strand_id
1 'polypeptide(L)'
;MPSYAMEDGVAAQLERTGSSSEVFARQRRLNQFLLDVAKSIFQDIVSMDTVIIKVMNFAAKLVDADRASLFLVDSLHYRFSMSRGIAGHVASTGEGLNIEDAYEDSRFNPEVDSKTGYTTKTILCMPIFIRGR
;
A
#
# COMPACT_ATOMS: atom_id res chain seq x y z
N MET A 1 26.55 52.06 -1.05
CA MET A 1 25.39 51.18 -0.82
C MET A 1 25.68 49.80 -1.39
N PRO A 2 25.98 48.81 -0.55
CA PRO A 2 25.67 47.40 -0.86
C PRO A 2 25.22 46.61 0.39
N SER A 3 24.03 45.99 0.41
CA SER A 3 23.71 45.02 1.49
C SER A 3 22.68 43.92 1.19
N TYR A 4 22.27 43.68 -0.07
CA TYR A 4 21.13 42.77 -0.34
C TYR A 4 21.46 41.45 -1.07
N ALA A 5 22.75 41.10 -1.25
CA ALA A 5 23.12 39.94 -2.08
C ALA A 5 23.68 38.72 -1.32
N MET A 6 23.69 38.71 0.02
CA MET A 6 24.25 37.59 0.81
C MET A 6 23.21 36.65 1.46
N GLU A 7 21.92 37.00 1.52
CA GLU A 7 20.91 36.18 2.21
C GLU A 7 20.32 35.05 1.35
N ASP A 8 20.24 35.21 0.02
CA ASP A 8 19.63 34.21 -0.87
C ASP A 8 20.47 32.92 -1.02
N GLY A 9 21.79 32.99 -0.80
CA GLY A 9 22.68 31.82 -0.93
C GLY A 9 22.62 30.85 0.25
N VAL A 10 22.28 31.35 1.45
CA VAL A 10 22.25 30.55 2.69
C VAL A 10 20.95 29.74 2.76
N ALA A 11 19.81 30.34 2.39
CA ALA A 11 18.51 29.66 2.33
C ALA A 11 18.52 28.45 1.36
N ALA A 12 19.10 28.61 0.17
CA ALA A 12 19.21 27.54 -0.82
C ALA A 12 20.17 26.39 -0.42
N GLN A 13 21.15 26.63 0.46
CA GLN A 13 21.99 25.58 1.03
C GLN A 13 21.31 24.85 2.20
N LEU A 14 20.49 25.54 3.00
CA LEU A 14 19.70 24.94 4.09
C LEU A 14 18.60 24.00 3.58
N GLU A 15 17.89 24.36 2.51
CA GLU A 15 16.87 23.49 1.88
C GLU A 15 17.48 22.20 1.29
N ARG A 16 18.65 22.31 0.63
CA ARG A 16 19.38 21.14 0.10
C ARG A 16 19.93 20.21 1.19
N THR A 17 20.29 20.75 2.35
CA THR A 17 20.81 19.98 3.48
C THR A 17 19.67 19.28 4.25
N GLY A 18 18.51 19.94 4.38
CA GLY A 18 17.29 19.36 4.94
C GLY A 18 16.79 18.16 4.15
N SER A 19 16.73 18.27 2.81
CA SER A 19 16.30 17.20 1.91
C SER A 19 17.11 15.90 2.07
N SER A 20 18.44 15.97 2.17
CA SER A 20 19.26 14.76 2.32
C SER A 20 19.01 14.11 3.68
N SER A 21 18.97 14.89 4.77
CA SER A 21 18.72 14.36 6.12
C SER A 21 17.34 13.70 6.26
N GLU A 22 16.31 14.28 5.63
CA GLU A 22 14.95 13.75 5.61
C GLU A 22 14.85 12.48 4.77
N VAL A 23 15.51 12.44 3.61
CA VAL A 23 15.60 11.25 2.77
C VAL A 23 16.31 10.12 3.51
N PHE A 24 17.43 10.40 4.19
CA PHE A 24 18.13 9.41 5.02
C PHE A 24 17.26 8.94 6.21
N ALA A 25 16.57 9.86 6.88
CA ALA A 25 15.66 9.51 7.98
C ALA A 25 14.49 8.65 7.49
N ARG A 26 13.90 8.98 6.33
CA ARG A 26 12.84 8.20 5.70
C ARG A 26 13.32 6.82 5.28
N GLN A 27 14.48 6.72 4.64
CA GLN A 27 15.07 5.44 4.25
C GLN A 27 15.33 4.56 5.48
N ARG A 28 15.84 5.15 6.57
CA ARG A 28 16.09 4.43 7.82
C ARG A 28 14.79 3.93 8.45
N ARG A 29 13.73 4.74 8.46
CA ARG A 29 12.39 4.33 8.93
C ARG A 29 11.83 3.16 8.12
N LEU A 30 11.90 3.23 6.79
CA LEU A 30 11.41 2.16 5.91
C LEU A 30 12.23 0.87 6.11
N ASN A 31 13.55 0.95 6.14
CA ASN A 31 14.40 -0.21 6.37
C ASN A 31 14.16 -0.83 7.75
N GLN A 32 13.98 0.00 8.79
CA GLN A 32 13.67 -0.49 10.14
C GLN A 32 12.32 -1.22 10.14
N PHE A 33 11.29 -0.64 9.51
CA PHE A 33 9.99 -1.28 9.37
C PHE A 33 10.10 -2.64 8.69
N LEU A 34 10.83 -2.75 7.57
CA LEU A 34 11.03 -4.03 6.87
C LEU A 34 11.68 -5.09 7.77
N LEU A 35 12.67 -4.70 8.58
CA LEU A 35 13.32 -5.62 9.52
C LEU A 35 12.37 -6.07 10.63
N ASP A 36 11.52 -5.17 11.14
CA ASP A 36 10.56 -5.50 12.19
C ASP A 36 9.46 -6.44 11.67
N VAL A 37 9.00 -6.22 10.43
CA VAL A 37 8.11 -7.15 9.71
C VAL A 37 8.75 -8.52 9.59
N ALA A 38 9.99 -8.59 9.09
CA ALA A 38 10.69 -9.86 8.91
C ALA A 38 10.83 -10.62 10.24
N LYS A 39 11.29 -9.95 11.30
CA LYS A 39 11.41 -10.54 12.64
C LYS A 39 10.07 -11.06 13.15
N SER A 40 9.02 -10.25 13.07
CA SER A 40 7.68 -10.62 13.55
C SER A 40 7.12 -11.82 12.79
N ILE A 41 7.39 -11.91 11.49
CA ILE A 41 7.02 -13.10 10.72
C ILE A 41 7.78 -14.30 11.26
N PHE A 42 9.12 -14.28 11.32
CA PHE A 42 9.95 -15.43 11.69
C PHE A 42 9.80 -15.89 13.15
N GLN A 43 9.49 -15.00 14.09
CA GLN A 43 9.41 -15.32 15.51
C GLN A 43 8.13 -16.07 15.90
N ASP A 44 7.00 -15.81 15.23
CA ASP A 44 5.73 -16.49 15.52
C ASP A 44 5.15 -17.20 14.27
N ILE A 45 6.00 -17.86 13.48
CA ILE A 45 5.53 -18.74 12.39
C ILE A 45 4.87 -19.96 13.02
N VAL A 46 3.54 -19.88 13.20
CA VAL A 46 2.71 -21.01 13.66
C VAL A 46 1.90 -21.59 12.50
N SER A 47 1.39 -20.75 11.60
CA SER A 47 0.61 -21.15 10.41
C SER A 47 0.70 -20.14 9.28
N MET A 48 0.37 -20.56 8.06
CA MET A 48 0.31 -19.68 6.89
C MET A 48 -0.71 -18.54 7.09
N ASP A 49 -1.88 -18.83 7.68
CA ASP A 49 -2.91 -17.83 7.95
C ASP A 49 -2.39 -16.71 8.86
N THR A 50 -1.59 -17.07 9.88
CA THR A 50 -0.98 -16.10 10.79
C THR A 50 0.00 -15.18 10.07
N VAL A 51 0.82 -15.74 9.17
CA VAL A 51 1.77 -14.97 8.37
C VAL A 51 1.04 -14.00 7.44
N ILE A 52 0.00 -14.48 6.74
CA ILE A 52 -0.81 -13.66 5.83
C ILE A 52 -1.43 -12.48 6.60
N ILE A 53 -2.10 -12.76 7.73
CA ILE A 53 -2.73 -11.71 8.54
C ILE A 53 -1.70 -10.67 8.99
N LYS A 54 -0.52 -11.11 9.45
CA LYS A 54 0.56 -10.19 9.84
C LYS A 54 1.00 -9.31 8.68
N VAL A 55 1.31 -9.90 7.53
CA VAL A 55 1.74 -9.16 6.33
C VAL A 55 0.69 -8.15 5.91
N MET A 56 -0.59 -8.52 5.88
CA MET A 56 -1.68 -7.63 5.51
C MET A 56 -1.84 -6.47 6.50
N ASN A 57 -1.73 -6.73 7.81
CA ASN A 57 -1.78 -5.68 8.83
C ASN A 57 -0.60 -4.71 8.71
N PHE A 58 0.59 -5.20 8.37
CA PHE A 58 1.74 -4.35 8.11
C PHE A 58 1.55 -3.52 6.83
N ALA A 59 1.05 -4.12 5.76
CA ALA A 59 0.75 -3.41 4.52
C ALA A 59 -0.24 -2.27 4.75
N ALA A 60 -1.34 -2.52 5.50
CA ALA A 60 -2.31 -1.49 5.88
C ALA A 60 -1.64 -0.33 6.63
N LYS A 61 -0.82 -0.62 7.64
CA LYS A 61 -0.09 0.40 8.42
C LYS A 61 0.90 1.20 7.57
N LEU A 62 1.57 0.55 6.62
CA LEU A 62 2.58 1.20 5.78
C LEU A 62 1.98 2.28 4.87
N VAL A 63 0.75 2.04 4.39
CA VAL A 63 0.01 2.97 3.50
C VAL A 63 -1.04 3.80 4.25
N ASP A 64 -1.08 3.71 5.58
CA ASP A 64 -2.06 4.39 6.44
C ASP A 64 -3.53 4.11 6.07
N ALA A 65 -3.85 2.84 5.79
CA ALA A 65 -5.20 2.38 5.47
C ALA A 65 -5.94 1.79 6.67
N ASP A 66 -7.26 1.98 6.74
CA ASP A 66 -8.15 1.40 7.77
C ASP A 66 -8.16 -0.14 7.72
N ARG A 67 -8.19 -0.70 6.52
CA ARG A 67 -8.29 -2.15 6.29
C ARG A 67 -7.49 -2.56 5.06
N ALA A 68 -7.04 -3.81 5.06
CA ALA A 68 -6.48 -4.45 3.87
C ALA A 68 -7.05 -5.87 3.72
N SER A 69 -7.24 -6.30 2.47
CA SER A 69 -7.77 -7.62 2.13
C SER A 69 -6.89 -8.28 1.05
N LEU A 70 -6.76 -9.60 1.13
CA LEU A 70 -6.02 -10.41 0.17
C LEU A 70 -6.97 -11.36 -0.53
N PHE A 71 -6.95 -11.34 -1.86
CA PHE A 71 -7.73 -12.26 -2.68
C PHE A 71 -6.78 -13.26 -3.34
N LEU A 72 -7.07 -14.54 -3.17
CA LEU A 72 -6.35 -15.61 -3.88
C LEU A 72 -7.05 -15.89 -5.20
N VAL A 73 -6.25 -15.91 -6.25
CA VAL A 73 -6.69 -16.17 -7.60
C VAL A 73 -6.41 -17.65 -7.89
N ASP A 74 -7.46 -18.47 -7.90
CA ASP A 74 -7.39 -19.87 -8.28
C ASP A 74 -8.04 -20.06 -9.66
N SER A 75 -7.27 -20.62 -10.60
CA SER A 75 -7.74 -20.93 -11.96
C SER A 75 -8.68 -22.15 -11.99
N LEU A 76 -8.63 -23.01 -10.97
CA LEU A 76 -9.44 -24.24 -10.88
C LEU A 76 -10.75 -24.04 -10.11
N HIS A 77 -10.73 -23.15 -9.10
CA HIS A 77 -11.92 -22.83 -8.31
C HIS A 77 -12.28 -21.37 -8.52
N TYR A 78 -13.30 -21.14 -9.35
CA TYR A 78 -13.92 -19.85 -9.69
C TYR A 78 -14.57 -19.14 -8.47
N ARG A 79 -13.93 -19.15 -7.29
CA ARG A 79 -14.46 -18.54 -6.05
C ARG A 79 -14.36 -17.02 -6.07
N PHE A 80 -13.62 -16.45 -7.01
CA PHE A 80 -13.60 -15.02 -7.29
C PHE A 80 -13.77 -14.79 -8.79
N SER A 81 -14.78 -14.01 -9.19
CA SER A 81 -15.00 -13.66 -10.59
C SER A 81 -13.90 -12.71 -11.03
N MET A 82 -12.83 -13.23 -11.66
CA MET A 82 -11.78 -12.39 -12.26
C MET A 82 -12.34 -11.31 -13.20
N SER A 83 -13.54 -11.51 -13.74
CA SER A 83 -14.24 -10.58 -14.63
C SER A 83 -15.02 -9.46 -13.93
N ARG A 84 -15.05 -9.38 -12.58
CA ARG A 84 -15.89 -8.40 -11.87
C ARG A 84 -15.21 -7.80 -10.66
N GLY A 85 -15.46 -6.52 -10.42
CA GLY A 85 -14.93 -5.80 -9.26
C GLY A 85 -13.53 -5.21 -9.50
N ILE A 86 -13.11 -4.32 -8.59
CA ILE A 86 -11.74 -3.74 -8.58
C ILE A 86 -10.67 -4.84 -8.61
N ALA A 87 -10.74 -5.79 -7.67
CA ALA A 87 -9.73 -6.85 -7.56
C ALA A 87 -9.72 -7.79 -8.78
N GLY A 88 -10.87 -8.02 -9.42
CA GLY A 88 -10.95 -8.83 -10.63
C GLY A 88 -10.26 -8.14 -11.80
N HIS A 89 -10.52 -6.84 -11.97
CA HIS A 89 -9.86 -6.03 -12.99
C HIS A 89 -8.33 -6.01 -12.79
N VAL A 90 -7.84 -5.79 -11.57
CA VAL A 90 -6.40 -5.81 -11.27
C VAL A 90 -5.79 -7.20 -11.50
N ALA A 91 -6.49 -8.26 -11.09
CA ALA A 91 -6.01 -9.63 -11.29
C ALA A 91 -5.92 -10.05 -12.78
N SER A 92 -6.85 -9.56 -13.62
CA SER A 92 -6.91 -9.90 -15.05
C SER A 92 -5.96 -9.06 -15.91
N THR A 93 -5.78 -7.78 -15.58
CA THR A 93 -4.90 -6.87 -16.32
C THR A 93 -3.45 -6.92 -15.84
N GLY A 94 -3.23 -7.23 -14.56
CA GLY A 94 -1.92 -7.08 -13.93
C GLY A 94 -1.52 -5.62 -13.69
N GLU A 95 -2.45 -4.68 -13.83
CA GLU A 95 -2.23 -3.25 -13.59
C GLU A 95 -2.82 -2.84 -12.25
N GLY A 96 -2.03 -2.15 -11.42
CA GLY A 96 -2.48 -1.63 -10.14
C GLY A 96 -3.42 -0.42 -10.31
N LEU A 97 -4.34 -0.25 -9.35
CA LEU A 97 -5.27 0.88 -9.32
C LEU A 97 -5.13 1.66 -8.02
N ASN A 98 -5.11 2.99 -8.13
CA ASN A 98 -5.25 3.94 -7.03
C ASN A 98 -6.52 4.76 -7.25
N ILE A 99 -7.56 4.48 -6.47
CA ILE A 99 -8.91 5.02 -6.63
C ILE A 99 -9.17 6.00 -5.49
N GLU A 100 -9.48 7.24 -5.84
CA GLU A 100 -9.74 8.32 -4.88
C GLU A 100 -11.19 8.32 -4.36
N ASP A 101 -12.14 7.87 -5.19
CA ASP A 101 -13.54 7.65 -4.80
C ASP A 101 -14.06 6.32 -5.36
N ALA A 102 -14.34 5.38 -4.47
CA ALA A 102 -14.84 4.07 -4.81
C ALA A 102 -16.24 4.11 -5.44
N TYR A 103 -17.11 5.03 -5.02
CA TYR A 103 -18.49 5.09 -5.51
C TYR A 103 -18.60 5.70 -6.91
N GLU A 104 -17.60 6.46 -7.34
CA GLU A 104 -17.46 6.98 -8.70
C GLU A 104 -16.78 5.99 -9.66
N ASP A 105 -16.12 4.95 -9.15
CA ASP A 105 -15.50 3.92 -9.99
C ASP A 105 -16.54 2.88 -10.42
N SER A 106 -16.82 2.82 -11.74
CA SER A 106 -17.76 1.87 -12.34
C SER A 106 -17.50 0.39 -12.04
N ARG A 107 -16.28 0.03 -11.61
CA ARG A 107 -15.90 -1.35 -11.28
C ARG A 107 -16.16 -1.67 -9.80
N PHE A 108 -16.49 -0.70 -8.95
CA PHE A 108 -16.77 -0.92 -7.54
C PHE A 108 -18.13 -1.60 -7.32
N ASN A 109 -18.20 -2.51 -6.34
CA ASN A 109 -19.44 -3.18 -5.94
C ASN A 109 -19.85 -2.72 -4.52
N PRO A 110 -20.87 -1.85 -4.38
CA PRO A 110 -21.30 -1.31 -3.09
C PRO A 110 -22.12 -2.31 -2.24
N GLU A 111 -22.44 -3.50 -2.76
CA GLU A 111 -23.26 -4.49 -2.06
C GLU A 111 -22.62 -4.94 -0.74
N VAL A 112 -21.29 -5.05 -0.69
CA VAL A 112 -20.55 -5.47 0.51
C VAL A 112 -20.61 -4.38 1.59
N ASP A 113 -20.38 -3.12 1.21
CA ASP A 113 -20.53 -1.95 2.08
C ASP A 113 -21.94 -1.89 2.67
N SER A 114 -22.96 -2.04 1.80
CA SER A 114 -24.37 -2.00 2.20
C SER A 114 -24.73 -3.08 3.22
N LYS A 115 -24.17 -4.29 3.09
CA LYS A 115 -24.40 -5.42 4.02
C LYS A 115 -23.65 -5.29 5.33
N THR A 116 -22.51 -4.61 5.33
CA THR A 116 -21.63 -4.50 6.50
C THR A 116 -21.80 -3.19 7.27
N GLY A 117 -22.45 -2.19 6.67
CA GLY A 117 -22.53 -0.84 7.20
C GLY A 117 -21.22 -0.06 7.09
N TYR A 118 -20.24 -0.59 6.37
CA TYR A 118 -18.97 0.08 6.09
C TYR A 118 -19.09 0.95 4.84
N THR A 119 -18.32 2.04 4.76
CA THR A 119 -18.25 2.89 3.57
C THR A 119 -16.81 3.01 3.10
N THR A 120 -16.51 2.38 1.98
CA THR A 120 -15.22 2.42 1.32
C THR A 120 -15.10 3.73 0.53
N LYS A 121 -14.10 4.55 0.87
CA LYS A 121 -13.86 5.84 0.19
C LYS A 121 -12.77 5.72 -0.87
N THR A 122 -11.56 5.36 -0.46
CA THR A 122 -10.40 5.20 -1.33
C THR A 122 -9.99 3.74 -1.41
N ILE A 123 -9.40 3.33 -2.54
CA ILE A 123 -8.92 1.95 -2.74
C ILE A 123 -7.56 1.97 -3.45
N LEU A 124 -6.55 1.35 -2.83
CA LEU A 124 -5.32 0.96 -3.50
C LEU A 124 -5.33 -0.56 -3.71
N CYS A 125 -5.30 -1.00 -4.96
CA CYS A 125 -5.33 -2.43 -5.31
C CYS A 125 -4.16 -2.77 -6.22
N MET A 126 -3.32 -3.71 -5.79
CA MET A 126 -2.08 -4.09 -6.48
C MET A 126 -2.05 -5.60 -6.76
N PRO A 127 -1.57 -6.03 -7.95
CA PRO A 127 -1.39 -7.44 -8.24
C PRO A 127 -0.14 -7.99 -7.54
N ILE A 128 -0.22 -9.24 -7.08
CA ILE A 128 0.90 -9.97 -6.49
C ILE A 128 1.18 -11.20 -7.34
N PHE A 129 2.36 -11.26 -7.93
CA PHE A 129 2.80 -12.39 -8.75
C PHE A 129 3.79 -13.27 -7.98
N ILE A 130 3.55 -14.57 -7.96
CA ILE A 130 4.49 -15.55 -7.42
C ILE A 130 5.39 -15.99 -8.58
N ARG A 131 6.69 -15.69 -8.50
CA ARG A 131 7.66 -16.19 -9.48
C ARG A 131 7.81 -17.71 -9.34
N GLY A 132 7.71 -18.44 -10.45
CA GLY A 132 7.97 -19.89 -10.50
C GLY A 132 6.77 -20.77 -10.87
N ARG A 133 5.65 -20.17 -11.25
CA ARG A 133 4.58 -20.81 -12.04
C ARG A 133 4.16 -19.89 -13.16
#